data_AF-A0A450WVN8-F1
#
_entry.id   AF-A0A450WVN8-F1
#
_cell.length_a   1.000
_cell.length_b   1.000
_cell.length_c   1.000
_cell.angle_alpha   90.00
_cell.angle_beta   90.00
_cell.angle_gamma   90.00
#
_symmetry.space_group_name_H-M   'P 1'
#
loop_
_entity.id
_entity.type
_entity.pdbx_description
1 polymer ?
#
loop_
_entity_poly.entity_id
_entity_poly.type
_entity_poly.pdbx_seq_one_letter_code
_entity_poly.pdbx_strand_id
1 'polypeptide(L)'
;MYYFGILTFGGVTPFGELILTIPNLVIRKLYAESIREMLLPDAQEANMARRAAQALYQHGDIQPLCNFVEQKYFKVFSNRDYASANELTVKTAFLTLLFDDTLYIMESEAEIERGHTDLTMIVRPDMRQYRVLDILIEFKFVSLQEVGLDGKALEKMDEEALRMLPAVQKKQQEAEAGLARYREKLKRKFGDVLRLHSFSVVAMGFERLVSHVSTPPGGHG
;
A
#
# COMPACT_ATOMS: atom_id res chain seq x y z
N MET A 1 19.36 21.20 -18.23
CA MET A 1 18.04 21.44 -18.83
C MET A 1 16.99 20.87 -17.88
N TYR A 2 16.07 21.73 -17.42
CA TYR A 2 15.05 21.40 -16.43
C TYR A 2 13.77 20.94 -17.13
N TYR A 3 13.44 19.65 -17.08
CA TYR A 3 12.11 19.18 -17.45
C TYR A 3 11.21 19.34 -16.22
N PHE A 4 10.55 20.50 -16.13
CA PHE A 4 9.50 20.85 -15.15
C PHE A 4 9.82 20.72 -13.64
N GLY A 5 11.06 20.44 -13.22
CA GLY A 5 11.39 20.25 -11.80
C GLY A 5 10.81 18.97 -11.19
N ILE A 6 10.27 18.08 -12.03
CA ILE A 6 9.55 16.86 -11.65
C ILE A 6 10.48 15.63 -11.65
N LEU A 7 11.52 15.63 -12.47
CA LEU A 7 12.53 14.57 -12.52
C LEU A 7 13.93 15.20 -12.39
N THR A 8 14.79 14.60 -11.57
CA THR A 8 16.21 14.93 -11.44
C THR A 8 17.07 13.83 -12.05
N PHE A 9 18.30 14.19 -12.41
CA PHE A 9 19.28 13.24 -12.93
C PHE A 9 19.69 12.23 -11.85
N GLY A 10 19.43 10.96 -12.10
CA GLY A 10 19.78 9.83 -11.22
C GLY A 10 20.99 9.01 -11.70
N GLY A 11 21.65 9.41 -12.79
CA GLY A 11 22.82 8.74 -13.35
C GLY A 11 22.67 8.38 -14.82
N VAL A 12 23.62 7.60 -15.34
CA VAL A 12 23.61 7.05 -16.71
C VAL A 12 23.88 5.55 -16.63
N THR A 13 23.12 4.75 -17.38
CA THR A 13 23.32 3.30 -17.45
C THR A 13 24.67 2.96 -18.09
N PRO A 14 25.21 1.74 -17.91
CA PRO A 14 26.43 1.30 -18.60
C PRO A 14 26.34 1.37 -20.13
N PHE A 15 25.12 1.51 -20.68
CA PHE A 15 24.84 1.61 -22.10
C PHE A 15 24.56 3.04 -22.58
N GLY A 16 24.78 4.05 -21.72
CA GLY A 16 24.68 5.46 -22.09
C GLY A 16 23.28 6.06 -21.99
N GLU A 17 22.31 5.35 -21.39
CA GLU A 17 20.95 5.84 -21.23
C GLU A 17 20.80 6.67 -19.96
N LEU A 18 20.07 7.79 -20.04
CA LEU A 18 19.92 8.71 -18.93
C LEU A 18 18.89 8.18 -17.91
N ILE A 19 19.31 8.02 -16.65
CA ILE A 19 18.43 7.64 -15.55
C ILE A 19 17.84 8.93 -14.96
N LEU A 20 16.52 9.02 -14.95
CA LEU A 20 15.77 10.09 -14.30
C LEU A 20 15.11 9.55 -13.03
N THR A 21 15.21 10.31 -11.93
CA THR A 21 14.67 9.95 -10.61
C THR A 21 13.79 11.08 -10.07
N ILE A 22 12.86 10.77 -9.17
CA ILE A 22 12.01 11.78 -8.57
C ILE A 22 12.77 12.42 -7.38
N PRO A 23 13.07 13.73 -7.41
CA PRO A 23 14.10 14.33 -6.55
C PRO A 23 13.76 14.44 -5.06
N ASN A 24 12.49 14.52 -4.67
CA ASN A 24 12.12 14.81 -3.28
C ASN A 24 10.66 14.46 -2.96
N LEU A 25 10.31 14.50 -1.67
CA LEU A 25 8.96 14.23 -1.15
C LEU A 25 7.89 15.18 -1.74
N VAL A 26 8.25 16.42 -2.07
CA VAL A 26 7.33 17.42 -2.66
C VAL A 26 6.86 16.99 -4.05
N ILE A 27 7.75 16.48 -4.90
CA ILE A 27 7.35 15.98 -6.22
C ILE A 27 6.55 14.68 -6.11
N ARG A 28 6.91 13.79 -5.17
CA ARG A 28 6.10 12.58 -4.90
C ARG A 28 4.69 12.94 -4.46
N LYS A 29 4.54 13.99 -3.65
CA LYS A 29 3.25 14.56 -3.25
C LYS A 29 2.44 15.02 -4.46
N LEU A 30 3.02 15.83 -5.33
CA LEU A 30 2.33 16.34 -6.52
C LEU A 30 1.86 15.21 -7.45
N TYR A 31 2.65 14.14 -7.61
CA TYR A 31 2.22 12.96 -8.35
C TYR A 31 1.08 12.21 -7.67
N ALA A 32 1.18 11.98 -6.35
CA ALA A 32 0.13 11.30 -5.61
C ALA A 32 -1.17 12.12 -5.63
N GLU A 33 -1.08 13.43 -5.46
CA GLU A 33 -2.22 14.37 -5.54
C GLU A 33 -2.82 14.39 -6.95
N SER A 34 -2.00 14.50 -8.00
CA SER A 34 -2.49 14.50 -9.39
C SER A 34 -3.15 13.19 -9.79
N ILE A 35 -2.58 12.04 -9.39
CA ILE A 35 -3.18 10.73 -9.64
C ILE A 35 -4.50 10.61 -8.85
N ARG A 36 -4.52 11.06 -7.60
CA ARG A 36 -5.73 11.04 -6.77
C ARG A 36 -6.84 11.93 -7.36
N GLU A 37 -6.51 13.13 -7.85
CA GLU A 37 -7.48 14.01 -8.52
C GLU A 37 -8.01 13.39 -9.83
N MET A 38 -7.14 12.72 -10.59
CA MET A 38 -7.55 12.01 -11.81
C MET A 38 -8.48 10.83 -11.51
N LEU A 39 -8.21 10.09 -10.43
CA LEU A 39 -8.96 8.90 -10.04
C LEU A 39 -10.22 9.23 -9.22
N LEU A 40 -10.23 10.34 -8.48
CA LEU A 40 -11.31 10.81 -7.61
C LEU A 40 -11.62 12.30 -7.85
N PRO A 41 -12.23 12.65 -9.00
CA PRO A 41 -12.57 14.04 -9.29
C PRO A 41 -13.70 14.58 -8.39
N ASP A 42 -14.47 13.69 -7.73
CA ASP A 42 -15.56 14.06 -6.84
C ASP A 42 -15.06 14.33 -5.39
N ALA A 43 -15.42 15.51 -4.86
CA ALA A 43 -15.07 15.94 -3.51
C ALA A 43 -15.65 15.04 -2.40
N GLN A 44 -16.80 14.39 -2.64
CA GLN A 44 -17.38 13.40 -1.73
C GLN A 44 -16.47 12.16 -1.65
N GLU A 45 -15.97 11.68 -2.78
CA GLU A 45 -15.10 10.50 -2.84
C GLU A 45 -13.73 10.77 -2.21
N ALA A 46 -13.16 11.95 -2.47
CA ALA A 46 -11.93 12.39 -1.80
C ALA A 46 -12.10 12.47 -0.27
N ASN A 47 -13.26 12.94 0.21
CA ASN A 47 -13.56 12.95 1.65
C ASN A 47 -13.74 11.55 2.24
N MET A 48 -14.37 10.63 1.51
CA MET A 48 -14.49 9.23 1.93
C MET A 48 -13.11 8.56 2.02
N ALA A 49 -12.26 8.74 1.01
CA ALA A 49 -10.88 8.27 1.02
C ALA A 49 -10.10 8.79 2.24
N ARG A 50 -10.22 10.10 2.52
CA ARG A 50 -9.58 10.73 3.68
C ARG A 50 -10.05 10.12 5.01
N ARG A 51 -11.36 9.89 5.17
CA ARG A 51 -11.90 9.26 6.39
C ARG A 51 -11.42 7.81 6.55
N ALA A 52 -11.35 7.06 5.44
CA ALA A 52 -10.82 5.70 5.46
C ALA A 52 -9.34 5.67 5.88
N ALA A 53 -8.52 6.58 5.35
CA ALA A 53 -7.12 6.72 5.77
C ALA A 53 -7.00 7.14 7.25
N GLN A 54 -7.85 8.04 7.73
CA GLN A 54 -7.87 8.43 9.15
C GLN A 54 -8.21 7.27 10.09
N ALA A 55 -9.16 6.40 9.71
CA ALA A 55 -9.48 5.21 10.48
C ALA A 55 -8.27 4.29 10.65
N LEU A 56 -7.48 4.11 9.57
CA LEU A 56 -6.22 3.37 9.62
C LEU A 56 -5.21 4.03 10.57
N TYR A 57 -4.99 5.35 10.43
CA TYR A 57 -3.98 6.06 11.23
C TYR A 57 -4.29 6.08 12.72
N GLN A 58 -5.56 6.17 13.09
CA GLN A 58 -5.99 6.37 14.48
C GLN A 58 -6.32 5.06 15.18
N HIS A 59 -6.87 4.09 14.46
CA HIS A 59 -7.44 2.88 15.04
C HIS A 59 -6.83 1.60 14.48
N GLY A 60 -5.99 1.68 13.44
CA GLY A 60 -5.47 0.50 12.77
C GLY A 60 -6.54 -0.24 11.97
N ASP A 61 -7.65 0.42 11.64
CA ASP A 61 -8.72 -0.19 10.84
C ASP A 61 -8.47 0.07 9.34
N ILE A 62 -7.95 -0.96 8.66
CA ILE A 62 -7.66 -0.91 7.22
C ILE A 62 -8.89 -1.24 6.36
N GLN A 63 -9.95 -1.82 6.93
CA GLN A 63 -11.08 -2.34 6.15
C GLN A 63 -11.83 -1.25 5.36
N PRO A 64 -12.08 -0.04 5.92
CA PRO A 64 -12.66 1.06 5.15
C PRO A 64 -11.86 1.43 3.90
N LEU A 65 -10.53 1.30 3.98
CA LEU A 65 -9.64 1.59 2.87
C LEU A 65 -9.71 0.52 1.78
N CYS A 66 -9.71 -0.77 2.19
CA CYS A 66 -9.92 -1.89 1.26
C CYS A 66 -11.26 -1.76 0.54
N ASN A 67 -12.34 -1.52 1.27
CA ASN A 67 -13.68 -1.33 0.69
C ASN A 67 -13.70 -0.16 -0.31
N PHE A 68 -13.03 0.95 0.01
CA PHE A 68 -12.94 2.10 -0.89
C PHE A 68 -12.19 1.74 -2.19
N VAL A 69 -11.08 1.01 -2.09
CA VAL A 69 -10.30 0.57 -3.25
C VAL A 69 -11.12 -0.36 -4.15
N GLU A 70 -11.81 -1.36 -3.57
CA GLU A 70 -12.69 -2.26 -4.32
C GLU A 70 -13.81 -1.49 -5.05
N GLN A 71 -14.47 -0.56 -4.35
CA GLN A 71 -15.66 0.11 -4.88
C GLN A 71 -15.37 1.20 -5.90
N LYS A 72 -14.20 1.84 -5.82
CA LYS A 72 -13.86 3.02 -6.61
C LYS A 72 -12.67 2.77 -7.53
N TYR A 73 -11.51 2.44 -6.98
CA TYR A 73 -10.29 2.32 -7.77
C TYR A 73 -10.36 1.12 -8.72
N PHE A 74 -10.73 -0.05 -8.23
CA PHE A 74 -10.78 -1.26 -9.04
C PHE A 74 -11.77 -1.16 -10.21
N LYS A 75 -12.90 -0.48 -10.03
CA LYS A 75 -13.86 -0.21 -11.11
C LYS A 75 -13.33 0.70 -12.22
N VAL A 76 -12.37 1.57 -11.90
CA VAL A 76 -11.69 2.39 -12.92
C VAL A 76 -10.73 1.53 -13.75
N PHE A 77 -10.07 0.53 -13.14
CA PHE A 77 -9.11 -0.35 -13.81
C PHE A 77 -9.75 -1.57 -14.52
N SER A 78 -10.96 -1.98 -14.14
CA SER A 78 -11.58 -3.25 -14.57
C SER A 78 -11.85 -3.38 -16.08
N ASN A 79 -11.94 -2.28 -16.83
CA ASN A 79 -12.39 -2.31 -18.23
C ASN A 79 -11.28 -2.32 -19.30
N ARG A 80 -10.00 -2.12 -18.94
CA ARG A 80 -8.91 -2.08 -19.95
C ARG A 80 -7.59 -2.75 -19.52
N ASP A 81 -7.26 -2.78 -18.23
CA ASP A 81 -5.89 -3.03 -17.76
C ASP A 81 -5.71 -4.34 -16.98
N TYR A 82 -6.65 -5.29 -17.09
CA TYR A 82 -6.55 -6.57 -16.36
C TYR A 82 -5.30 -7.38 -16.73
N ALA A 83 -4.78 -7.20 -17.96
CA ALA A 83 -3.58 -7.89 -18.43
C ALA A 83 -2.28 -7.38 -17.76
N SER A 84 -2.28 -6.16 -17.21
CA SER A 84 -1.15 -5.59 -16.47
C SER A 84 -1.37 -5.58 -14.95
N ALA A 85 -2.50 -6.13 -14.48
CA ALA A 85 -2.86 -6.19 -13.07
C ALA A 85 -1.85 -7.02 -12.27
N ASN A 86 -1.23 -6.39 -11.28
CA ASN A 86 -0.25 -7.00 -10.41
C ASN A 86 -0.17 -6.27 -9.06
N GLU A 87 0.73 -6.73 -8.20
CA GLU A 87 1.02 -6.18 -6.87
C GLU A 87 1.37 -4.69 -6.90
N LEU A 88 2.08 -4.23 -7.94
CA LEU A 88 2.46 -2.81 -8.09
C LEU A 88 1.23 -1.91 -8.29
N THR A 89 0.20 -2.37 -9.02
CA THR A 89 -1.02 -1.57 -9.20
C THR A 89 -1.78 -1.39 -7.89
N VAL A 90 -1.91 -2.46 -7.10
CA VAL A 90 -2.56 -2.42 -5.78
C VAL A 90 -1.76 -1.50 -4.85
N LYS A 91 -0.45 -1.68 -4.80
CA LYS A 91 0.47 -0.83 -4.03
C LYS A 91 0.35 0.64 -4.40
N THR A 92 0.26 0.95 -5.69
CA THR A 92 0.09 2.33 -6.20
C THR A 92 -1.25 2.92 -5.76
N ALA A 93 -2.34 2.16 -5.83
CA ALA A 93 -3.65 2.60 -5.35
C ALA A 93 -3.59 3.01 -3.87
N PHE A 94 -3.07 2.14 -3.01
CA PHE A 94 -2.94 2.43 -1.58
C PHE A 94 -1.98 3.60 -1.31
N LEU A 95 -0.85 3.68 -2.00
CA LEU A 95 0.08 4.81 -1.88
C LEU A 95 -0.60 6.14 -2.17
N THR A 96 -1.42 6.25 -3.22
CA THR A 96 -2.11 7.51 -3.56
C THR A 96 -3.14 7.93 -2.51
N LEU A 97 -3.75 6.96 -1.82
CA LEU A 97 -4.74 7.21 -0.77
C LEU A 97 -4.10 7.54 0.57
N LEU A 98 -2.94 6.93 0.85
CA LEU A 98 -2.24 7.02 2.13
C LEU A 98 -1.09 8.04 2.14
N PHE A 99 -0.81 8.69 1.01
CA PHE A 99 0.27 9.68 0.95
C PHE A 99 -0.02 10.87 1.85
N ASP A 100 0.72 10.95 2.96
CA ASP A 100 0.71 12.08 3.91
C ASP A 100 2.13 12.35 4.42
N ASP A 101 2.83 13.25 3.73
CA ASP A 101 4.20 13.69 4.07
C ASP A 101 4.25 14.68 5.25
N THR A 102 3.09 15.06 5.78
CA THR A 102 2.98 15.95 6.93
C THR A 102 3.06 15.14 8.22
N LEU A 103 2.37 14.00 8.28
CA LEU A 103 2.38 13.11 9.44
C LEU A 103 3.49 12.05 9.39
N TYR A 104 3.83 11.55 8.20
CA TYR A 104 4.66 10.37 8.05
C TYR A 104 5.95 10.60 7.24
N ILE A 105 6.98 9.86 7.63
CA ILE A 105 8.11 9.49 6.79
C ILE A 105 7.68 8.24 6.03
N MET A 106 7.43 8.40 4.73
CA MET A 106 6.97 7.34 3.83
C MET A 106 8.19 6.68 3.18
N GLU A 107 8.50 5.44 3.58
CA GLU A 107 9.56 4.65 2.93
C GLU A 107 8.90 3.65 1.96
N SER A 108 9.13 3.87 0.65
CA SER A 108 8.82 2.91 -0.43
C SER A 108 10.12 2.58 -1.17
N GLU A 109 10.85 1.62 -0.61
CA GLU A 109 11.88 0.73 -1.20
C GLU A 109 13.04 1.26 -2.06
N ALA A 110 12.99 2.43 -2.67
CA ALA A 110 14.17 3.04 -3.26
C ALA A 110 14.85 3.88 -2.18
N GLU A 111 15.79 3.29 -1.43
CA GLU A 111 17.08 3.92 -1.09
C GLU A 111 18.08 2.97 -0.39
N ILE A 112 17.67 1.93 0.36
CA ILE A 112 18.67 1.08 1.07
C ILE A 112 18.23 -0.39 1.16
N GLU A 113 18.98 -1.26 0.47
CA GLU A 113 19.04 -2.74 0.62
C GLU A 113 17.73 -3.55 0.53
N ARG A 114 17.36 -3.94 -0.70
CA ARG A 114 16.67 -5.18 -1.18
C ARG A 114 15.99 -6.08 -0.12
N GLY A 115 15.15 -5.50 0.72
CA GLY A 115 14.32 -6.19 1.69
C GLY A 115 12.93 -5.64 1.52
N HIS A 116 12.19 -6.29 0.64
CA HIS A 116 10.95 -5.77 0.11
C HIS A 116 9.84 -5.74 1.16
N THR A 117 9.46 -4.54 1.57
CA THR A 117 8.13 -4.29 2.13
C THR A 117 7.48 -3.18 1.38
N ASP A 118 6.21 -3.34 1.11
CA ASP A 118 5.59 -2.52 0.10
C ASP A 118 5.30 -1.08 0.56
N LEU A 119 4.86 -0.90 1.80
CA LEU A 119 4.56 0.42 2.31
C LEU A 119 4.88 0.54 3.80
N THR A 120 5.79 1.45 4.13
CA THR A 120 6.08 1.82 5.52
C THR A 120 5.77 3.30 5.75
N MET A 121 4.97 3.57 6.78
CA MET A 121 4.60 4.91 7.23
C MET A 121 5.06 5.07 8.68
N ILE A 122 6.18 5.75 8.88
CA ILE A 122 6.72 6.02 10.22
C ILE A 122 6.33 7.43 10.65
N VAL A 123 5.66 7.56 11.79
CA VAL A 123 5.24 8.88 12.31
C VAL A 123 6.49 9.74 12.54
N ARG A 124 6.48 10.95 11.98
CA ARG A 124 7.62 11.87 12.11
C ARG A 124 7.89 12.20 13.59
N PRO A 125 9.16 12.38 14.00
CA PRO A 125 9.50 12.65 15.40
C PRO A 125 8.74 13.84 16.02
N ASP A 126 8.55 14.92 15.27
CA ASP A 126 7.81 16.12 15.66
C ASP A 126 6.29 15.93 15.77
N MET A 127 5.76 14.86 15.16
CA MET A 127 4.34 14.51 15.14
C MET A 127 3.98 13.42 16.17
N ARG A 128 4.96 12.89 16.93
CA ARG A 128 4.74 11.82 17.92
C ARG A 128 3.79 12.20 19.06
N GLN A 129 3.59 13.50 19.31
CA GLN A 129 2.59 14.02 20.23
C GLN A 129 1.15 13.60 19.86
N TYR A 130 0.89 13.39 18.57
CA TYR A 130 -0.38 12.86 18.09
C TYR A 130 -0.39 11.34 18.25
N ARG A 131 -1.51 10.77 18.71
CA ARG A 131 -1.67 9.33 18.97
C ARG A 131 -2.01 8.55 17.68
N VAL A 132 -1.27 8.80 16.62
CA VAL A 132 -1.37 8.05 15.34
C VAL A 132 -0.37 6.89 15.30
N LEU A 133 -0.72 5.83 14.60
CA LEU A 133 0.03 4.57 14.56
C LEU A 133 1.15 4.63 13.51
N ASP A 134 2.23 3.88 13.73
CA ASP A 134 3.15 3.56 12.64
C ASP A 134 2.57 2.40 11.84
N ILE A 135 2.62 2.47 10.52
CA ILE A 135 1.93 1.51 9.65
C ILE A 135 2.95 0.78 8.76
N LEU A 136 2.82 -0.53 8.68
CA LEU A 136 3.54 -1.39 7.74
C LEU A 136 2.53 -2.22 6.96
N ILE A 137 2.56 -2.15 5.64
CA ILE A 137 1.65 -2.92 4.77
C ILE A 137 2.46 -3.71 3.76
N GLU A 138 2.13 -4.99 3.64
CA GLU A 138 2.62 -5.90 2.61
C GLU A 138 1.46 -6.22 1.66
N PHE A 139 1.63 -5.96 0.37
CA PHE A 139 0.63 -6.30 -0.64
C PHE A 139 0.98 -7.65 -1.27
N LYS A 140 -0.04 -8.40 -1.64
CA LYS A 140 0.09 -9.59 -2.49
C LYS A 140 -1.00 -9.56 -3.53
N PHE A 141 -0.72 -10.17 -4.67
CA PHE A 141 -1.67 -10.31 -5.75
C PHE A 141 -1.86 -11.78 -6.10
N VAL A 142 -3.11 -12.15 -6.34
CA VAL A 142 -3.54 -13.44 -6.88
C VAL A 142 -4.37 -13.15 -8.13
N SER A 143 -4.00 -13.74 -9.26
CA SER A 143 -4.80 -13.59 -10.47
C SER A 143 -6.08 -14.43 -10.41
N LEU A 144 -7.12 -14.07 -11.17
CA LEU A 144 -8.33 -14.90 -11.28
C LEU A 144 -8.04 -16.33 -11.77
N GLN A 145 -7.01 -16.49 -12.61
CA GLN A 145 -6.58 -17.80 -13.09
C GLN A 145 -6.02 -18.66 -11.94
N GLU A 146 -5.24 -18.06 -11.03
CA GLU A 146 -4.70 -18.75 -9.85
C GLU A 146 -5.79 -19.07 -8.81
N VAL A 147 -6.81 -18.21 -8.69
CA VAL A 147 -7.98 -18.50 -7.84
C VAL A 147 -8.89 -19.57 -8.46
N GLY A 148 -8.91 -19.66 -9.79
CA GLY A 148 -9.80 -20.57 -10.52
C GLY A 148 -11.27 -20.11 -10.53
N LEU A 149 -11.54 -18.84 -10.21
CA LEU A 149 -12.88 -18.23 -10.17
C LEU A 149 -12.91 -16.98 -11.04
N ASP A 150 -14.09 -16.65 -11.57
CA ASP A 150 -14.31 -15.36 -12.23
C ASP A 150 -14.60 -14.25 -11.19
N GLY A 151 -14.50 -12.98 -11.63
CA GLY A 151 -14.70 -11.85 -10.73
C GLY A 151 -16.09 -11.78 -10.12
N LYS A 152 -17.13 -12.15 -10.87
CA LYS A 152 -18.52 -12.16 -10.39
C LYS A 152 -18.76 -13.20 -9.29
N ALA A 153 -18.05 -14.32 -9.33
CA ALA A 153 -18.08 -15.31 -8.26
C ALA A 153 -17.43 -14.76 -6.99
N LEU A 154 -16.28 -14.10 -7.11
CA LEU A 154 -15.56 -13.49 -5.98
C LEU A 154 -16.35 -12.35 -5.32
N GLU A 155 -17.03 -11.51 -6.10
CA GLU A 155 -17.88 -10.42 -5.57
C GLU A 155 -18.98 -10.93 -4.64
N LYS A 156 -19.48 -12.15 -4.85
CA LYS A 156 -20.57 -12.74 -4.07
C LYS A 156 -20.10 -13.46 -2.81
N MET A 157 -18.80 -13.73 -2.69
CA MET A 157 -18.24 -14.40 -1.52
C MET A 157 -18.12 -13.40 -0.37
N ASP A 158 -18.40 -13.84 0.85
CA ASP A 158 -18.04 -13.08 2.03
C ASP A 158 -16.51 -13.12 2.26
N GLU A 159 -16.04 -12.26 3.16
CA GLU A 159 -14.61 -12.13 3.43
C GLU A 159 -14.01 -13.43 4.02
N GLU A 160 -14.77 -14.16 4.84
CA GLU A 160 -14.32 -15.40 5.46
C GLU A 160 -14.09 -16.48 4.40
N ALA A 161 -15.01 -16.63 3.44
CA ALA A 161 -14.86 -17.56 2.32
C ALA A 161 -13.67 -17.19 1.43
N LEU A 162 -13.44 -15.90 1.17
CA LEU A 162 -12.27 -15.44 0.41
C LEU A 162 -10.96 -15.77 1.12
N ARG A 163 -10.90 -15.60 2.45
CA ARG A 163 -9.74 -15.97 3.29
C ARG A 163 -9.45 -17.47 3.28
N MET A 164 -10.46 -18.31 3.03
CA MET A 164 -10.31 -19.76 2.96
C MET A 164 -9.81 -20.28 1.61
N LEU A 165 -9.69 -19.43 0.60
CA LEU A 165 -9.15 -19.82 -0.71
C LEU A 165 -7.66 -20.21 -0.58
N PRO A 166 -7.23 -21.38 -1.08
CA PRO A 166 -5.85 -21.85 -0.92
C PRO A 166 -4.81 -20.87 -1.48
N ALA A 167 -5.11 -20.23 -2.62
CA ALA A 167 -4.23 -19.25 -3.23
C ALA A 167 -4.06 -17.99 -2.34
N VAL A 168 -5.13 -17.55 -1.69
CA VAL A 168 -5.13 -16.42 -0.75
C VAL A 168 -4.35 -16.79 0.51
N GLN A 169 -4.59 -17.97 1.10
CA GLN A 169 -3.87 -18.43 2.28
C GLN A 169 -2.36 -18.54 2.04
N LYS A 170 -1.96 -19.06 0.87
CA LYS A 170 -0.55 -19.13 0.49
C LYS A 170 0.09 -17.74 0.43
N LYS A 171 -0.56 -16.78 -0.26
CA LYS A 171 -0.07 -15.39 -0.32
C LYS A 171 -0.05 -14.71 1.03
N GLN A 172 -1.03 -15.00 1.88
CA GLN A 172 -1.10 -14.49 3.23
C GLN A 172 0.09 -14.97 4.08
N GLN A 173 0.51 -16.23 3.96
CA GLN A 173 1.70 -16.76 4.62
C GLN A 173 3.00 -16.12 4.10
N GLU A 174 3.11 -15.94 2.78
CA GLU A 174 4.24 -15.23 2.15
C GLU A 174 4.35 -13.79 2.68
N ALA A 175 3.22 -13.09 2.79
CA ALA A 175 3.16 -11.72 3.31
C ALA A 175 3.58 -11.65 4.78
N GLU A 176 3.09 -12.56 5.63
CA GLU A 176 3.42 -12.60 7.05
C GLU A 176 4.93 -12.82 7.28
N ALA A 177 5.56 -13.67 6.47
CA ALA A 177 7.01 -13.88 6.52
C ALA A 177 7.79 -12.61 6.12
N GLY A 178 7.31 -11.86 5.11
CA GLY A 178 7.85 -10.55 4.74
C GLY A 178 7.75 -9.53 5.86
N LEU A 179 6.55 -9.38 6.43
CA LEU A 179 6.25 -8.48 7.54
C LEU A 179 7.10 -8.80 8.78
N ALA A 180 7.27 -10.08 9.14
CA ALA A 180 8.11 -10.49 10.26
C ALA A 180 9.56 -10.01 10.11
N ARG A 181 10.16 -10.20 8.93
CA ARG A 181 11.53 -9.75 8.64
C ARG A 181 11.69 -8.24 8.77
N TYR A 182 10.69 -7.48 8.34
CA TYR A 182 10.80 -6.02 8.31
C TYR A 182 10.46 -5.37 9.65
N ARG A 183 9.51 -5.93 10.41
CA ARG A 183 9.26 -5.52 11.80
C ARG A 183 10.55 -5.58 12.63
N GLU A 184 11.34 -6.64 12.48
CA GLU A 184 12.64 -6.76 13.16
C GLU A 184 13.63 -5.67 12.73
N LYS A 185 13.67 -5.31 11.44
CA LYS A 185 14.51 -4.20 10.96
C LYS A 185 14.07 -2.86 11.54
N LEU A 186 12.77 -2.58 11.54
CA LEU A 186 12.20 -1.35 12.09
C LEU A 186 12.44 -1.25 13.59
N LYS A 187 12.26 -2.35 14.33
CA LYS A 187 12.54 -2.40 15.77
C LYS A 187 14.02 -2.12 16.07
N ARG A 188 14.96 -2.63 15.26
CA ARG A 188 16.39 -2.31 15.41
C ARG A 188 16.70 -0.83 15.13
N LYS A 189 16.02 -0.21 14.16
CA LYS A 189 16.27 1.19 13.75
C LYS A 189 15.64 2.21 14.70
N PHE A 190 14.43 1.94 15.18
CA PHE A 190 13.61 2.93 15.91
C PHE A 190 13.29 2.54 17.37
N GLY A 191 13.58 1.30 17.78
CA GLY A 191 13.33 0.81 19.13
C GLY A 191 11.85 0.78 19.51
N ASP A 192 11.57 0.91 20.81
CA ASP A 192 10.22 0.81 21.38
C ASP A 192 9.37 2.08 21.18
N VAL A 193 9.88 3.09 20.47
CA VAL A 193 9.13 4.31 20.13
C VAL A 193 8.06 4.04 19.06
N LEU A 194 8.19 2.95 18.32
CA LEU A 194 7.24 2.57 17.28
C LEU A 194 5.93 2.03 17.86
N ARG A 195 4.82 2.62 17.43
CA ARG A 195 3.45 2.11 17.63
C ARG A 195 3.03 1.32 16.39
N LEU A 196 3.85 0.32 16.05
CA LEU A 196 3.77 -0.36 14.76
C LEU A 196 2.56 -1.29 14.66
N HIS A 197 1.72 -1.04 13.66
CA HIS A 197 0.67 -1.94 13.22
C HIS A 197 1.02 -2.45 11.83
N SER A 198 0.96 -3.77 11.66
CA SER A 198 1.35 -4.43 10.44
C SER A 198 0.14 -5.09 9.80
N PHE A 199 0.04 -4.98 8.48
CA PHE A 199 -1.07 -5.51 7.72
C PHE A 199 -0.54 -6.23 6.50
N SER A 200 -1.22 -7.30 6.12
CA SER A 200 -1.13 -7.83 4.77
C SER A 200 -2.43 -7.56 4.03
N VAL A 201 -2.31 -7.28 2.73
CA VAL A 201 -3.44 -7.06 1.85
C VAL A 201 -3.26 -7.95 0.63
N VAL A 202 -4.18 -8.91 0.45
CA VAL A 202 -4.18 -9.82 -0.70
C VAL A 202 -5.29 -9.39 -1.66
N ALA A 203 -4.90 -8.96 -2.85
CA ALA A 203 -5.82 -8.67 -3.95
C ALA A 203 -6.08 -9.91 -4.80
N MET A 204 -7.34 -10.17 -5.11
CA MET A 204 -7.76 -11.19 -6.07
C MET A 204 -8.23 -10.46 -7.32
N GLY A 205 -7.31 -10.32 -8.28
CA GLY A 205 -7.51 -9.44 -9.42
C GLY A 205 -7.84 -8.01 -8.99
N PHE A 206 -8.72 -7.34 -9.75
CA PHE A 206 -9.33 -6.07 -9.36
C PHE A 206 -10.78 -6.25 -8.94
N GLU A 207 -11.06 -7.32 -8.19
CA GLU A 207 -12.43 -7.66 -7.79
C GLU A 207 -12.58 -7.50 -6.28
N ARG A 208 -11.69 -8.16 -5.51
CA ARG A 208 -11.77 -8.24 -4.06
C ARG A 208 -10.40 -8.11 -3.39
N LEU A 209 -10.41 -7.58 -2.18
CA LEU A 209 -9.29 -7.45 -1.27
C LEU A 209 -9.63 -8.17 0.03
N VAL A 210 -8.64 -8.88 0.56
CA VAL A 210 -8.68 -9.41 1.92
C VAL A 210 -7.53 -8.79 2.68
N SER A 211 -7.82 -8.25 3.86
CA SER A 211 -6.81 -7.69 4.74
C SER A 211 -6.67 -8.51 6.01
N HIS A 212 -5.45 -8.59 6.54
CA HIS A 212 -5.19 -9.23 7.83
C HIS A 212 -4.28 -8.36 8.68
N VAL A 213 -4.62 -8.26 9.96
CA VAL A 213 -3.73 -7.66 10.96
C VAL A 213 -2.66 -8.69 11.32
N SER A 214 -1.41 -8.36 11.04
CA SER A 214 -0.25 -9.16 11.39
C SER A 214 0.13 -8.90 12.85
N THR A 215 -0.07 -9.90 13.69
CA THR A 215 0.30 -9.85 15.11
C THR A 215 1.77 -10.24 15.26
N PRO A 216 2.56 -9.56 16.11
CA PRO A 216 3.90 -10.03 16.44
C PRO A 216 3.81 -11.43 17.07
N PRO A 217 4.71 -12.36 16.73
CA PRO A 217 4.81 -13.60 17.48
C PRO A 217 5.17 -13.25 18.93
N GLY A 218 4.22 -13.42 19.86
CA GLY A 218 4.37 -13.12 21.28
C GLY A 218 3.45 -12.02 21.85
N GLY A 219 2.60 -11.40 21.03
CA GLY A 219 1.55 -10.50 21.53
C GLY A 219 0.34 -11.28 22.05
N HIS A 220 0.41 -11.81 23.28
CA HIS A 220 -0.79 -12.27 23.97
C HIS A 220 -1.62 -11.05 24.40
N GLY A 221 -2.84 -10.96 23.86
CA GLY A 221 -3.97 -10.25 24.46
C GLY A 221 -5.00 -11.27 24.90
#